data_AF-A0AAD2HDZ8-F1
#
_entry.id   AF-A0AAD2HDZ8-F1
#
_cell.length_a   1.000
_cell.length_b   1.000
_cell.length_c   1.000
_cell.angle_alpha   90.00
_cell.angle_beta   90.00
_cell.angle_gamma   90.00
#
_symmetry.space_group_name_H-M   'P 1'
#
loop_
_entity.id
_entity.type
_entity.pdbx_description
1 polymer ?
#
loop_
_entity_poly.entity_id
_entity_poly.type
_entity_poly.pdbx_seq_one_letter_code
_entity_poly.pdbx_strand_id
1 'polypeptide(L)'
;MGGLIKFLPVTYSLLMVGTISLMALPFVSGYYSKDLILELAYSKYSFSGTYAFVLGSLTAFLTAFYSFRLISLVFLTSPNGGK
;
A
#
# COMPACT_ATOMS: atom_id res chain seq x y z
N MET A 1 -14.96 12.80 7.68
CA MET A 1 -13.53 13.05 7.90
C MET A 1 -12.89 13.46 6.58
N GLY A 2 -12.12 14.53 6.61
CA GLY A 2 -11.45 15.17 5.47
C GLY A 2 -10.73 16.42 5.97
N GLY A 3 -9.65 16.85 5.32
CA GLY A 3 -8.95 18.09 5.65
C GLY A 3 -8.13 18.03 6.95
N LEU A 4 -7.79 16.83 7.45
CA LEU A 4 -7.03 16.66 8.68
C LEU A 4 -5.53 17.02 8.57
N ILE A 5 -5.04 17.35 7.37
CA ILE A 5 -3.62 17.69 7.13
C ILE A 5 -3.15 18.83 8.04
N LYS A 6 -4.00 19.85 8.24
CA LYS A 6 -3.65 21.03 9.06
C LYS A 6 -3.68 20.74 10.56
N PHE A 7 -4.47 19.75 11.00
CA PHE A 7 -4.64 19.43 12.41
C PHE A 7 -3.66 18.35 12.90
N LEU A 8 -3.28 17.41 12.04
CA LEU A 8 -2.45 16.25 12.39
C LEU A 8 -1.30 16.05 11.39
N PRO A 9 -0.34 17.00 11.31
CA PRO A 9 0.75 16.92 10.34
C PRO A 9 1.71 15.75 10.59
N VAL A 10 1.95 15.39 11.86
CA VAL A 10 2.82 14.26 12.23
C VAL A 10 2.15 12.91 11.90
N THR A 11 0.85 12.78 12.15
CA THR A 11 0.12 11.57 11.79
C THR A 11 0.07 11.38 10.28
N TYR A 12 -0.06 12.46 9.51
CA TYR A 12 0.00 12.42 8.05
C TYR A 12 1.35 11.91 7.53
N SER A 13 2.48 12.40 8.06
CA SER A 13 3.81 11.97 7.60
C SER A 13 4.08 10.51 7.91
N LEU A 14 3.73 10.05 9.13
CA LEU A 14 3.85 8.64 9.51
C LEU A 14 2.96 7.74 8.65
N LEU A 15 1.72 8.16 8.38
CA LEU A 15 0.79 7.39 7.57
C LEU A 15 1.26 7.33 6.11
N MET A 16 1.82 8.41 5.57
CA MET A 16 2.45 8.41 4.24
C MET A 16 3.63 7.45 4.14
N VAL A 17 4.54 7.46 5.13
CA VAL A 17 5.67 6.50 5.14
C VAL A 17 5.17 5.06 5.28
N GLY A 18 4.16 4.84 6.13
CA GLY A 18 3.53 3.54 6.31
C GLY A 18 2.88 3.00 5.04
N THR A 19 2.16 3.83 4.29
CA THR A 19 1.51 3.42 3.04
C THR A 19 2.51 3.18 1.92
N ILE A 20 3.57 3.98 1.85
CA ILE A 20 4.71 3.77 0.94
C ILE A 20 5.39 2.42 1.22
N SER A 21 5.57 2.05 2.50
CA SER A 21 6.06 0.72 2.87
C SER A 21 5.08 -0.38 2.49
N LEU A 22 3.78 -0.19 2.75
CA LEU A 22 2.75 -1.18 2.45
C LEU A 22 2.61 -1.46 0.93
N MET A 23 2.82 -0.44 0.10
CA MET A 23 2.82 -0.51 -1.36
C MET A 23 4.05 -1.21 -1.94
N ALA A 24 5.06 -1.55 -1.13
CA ALA A 24 6.32 -2.13 -1.58
C ALA A 24 7.05 -1.28 -2.64
N LEU A 25 7.10 0.05 -2.43
CA LEU A 25 7.94 0.92 -3.25
C LEU A 25 9.43 0.60 -3.05
N PRO A 26 10.28 0.78 -4.08
CA PRO A 26 11.70 0.46 -4.00
C PRO A 26 12.36 1.23 -2.85
N PHE A 27 13.34 0.59 -2.19
CA PHE A 27 14.09 1.08 -1.02
C PHE A 27 13.36 1.07 0.32
N VAL A 28 12.12 0.59 0.39
CA VAL A 28 11.34 0.54 1.63
C VAL A 28 11.23 -0.90 2.14
N SER A 29 11.03 -1.08 3.45
CA SER A 29 10.96 -2.41 4.08
C SER A 29 9.96 -3.36 3.41
N GLY A 30 8.80 -2.87 2.95
CA GLY A 30 7.81 -3.71 2.27
C GLY A 30 8.25 -4.25 0.91
N TYR A 31 9.18 -3.58 0.22
CA TYR A 31 9.78 -4.10 -1.02
C TYR A 31 10.57 -5.37 -0.73
N TYR A 32 11.50 -5.33 0.22
CA TYR A 32 12.34 -6.49 0.57
C TYR A 32 11.52 -7.71 1.02
N SER A 33 10.40 -7.49 1.70
CA SER A 33 9.54 -8.60 2.15
C SER A 33 8.64 -9.13 1.04
N LYS A 34 7.91 -8.26 0.32
CA LYS A 34 6.89 -8.69 -0.63
C LYS A 34 7.46 -9.17 -1.96
N ASP A 35 8.48 -8.50 -2.49
CA ASP A 35 9.08 -8.88 -3.77
C ASP A 35 9.82 -10.21 -3.65
N LEU A 36 10.52 -10.43 -2.54
CA LEU A 36 11.20 -11.70 -2.27
C LEU A 36 10.21 -12.88 -2.18
N ILE A 37 9.05 -12.69 -1.55
CA ILE A 37 8.01 -13.74 -1.49
C ILE A 37 7.47 -14.05 -2.89
N LEU A 38 7.25 -13.04 -3.72
CA LEU A 38 6.78 -13.22 -5.10
C LEU A 38 7.84 -13.92 -5.95
N GLU A 39 9.11 -13.55 -5.82
CA GLU A 39 10.22 -14.17 -6.54
C GLU A 39 10.39 -15.65 -6.14
N LEU A 40 10.30 -15.97 -4.85
CA LEU A 40 10.31 -17.35 -4.35
C LEU A 40 9.10 -18.17 -4.82
N ALA A 41 7.93 -17.55 -4.99
CA ALA A 41 6.77 -18.21 -5.54
C ALA A 41 6.98 -18.57 -7.02
N TYR A 42 7.61 -17.67 -7.78
CA TYR A 42 7.95 -17.90 -9.18
C TYR A 42 9.08 -18.91 -9.36
N SER A 43 10.09 -18.90 -8.48
CA SER A 43 11.27 -19.77 -8.56
C SER A 43 10.97 -21.26 -8.33
N LYS A 44 9.76 -21.62 -7.88
CA LYS A 44 9.34 -23.02 -7.70
C LYS A 44 9.02 -23.73 -9.02
N TYR A 45 9.07 -23.06 -10.17
CA TYR A 45 8.86 -23.61 -11.53
C TYR A 45 7.69 -24.62 -11.63
N SER A 46 6.61 -24.35 -10.90
CA SER A 46 5.41 -25.17 -10.85
C SER A 46 4.23 -24.37 -11.35
N PHE A 47 3.24 -25.03 -11.98
CA PHE A 47 2.00 -24.37 -12.42
C PHE A 47 1.32 -23.62 -11.27
N SER A 48 1.37 -24.17 -10.06
CA SER A 48 0.85 -23.54 -8.85
C SER A 48 1.64 -22.28 -8.45
N GLY A 49 2.97 -22.31 -8.54
CA GLY A 49 3.84 -21.17 -8.23
C GLY A 49 3.61 -19.97 -9.16
N THR A 50 3.47 -20.21 -10.47
CA THR A 50 3.17 -19.14 -11.44
C THR A 50 1.79 -18.52 -11.19
N TYR A 51 0.78 -19.33 -10.85
CA TYR A 51 -0.54 -18.81 -10.48
C TYR A 51 -0.48 -17.96 -9.20
N ALA A 52 0.25 -18.42 -8.18
CA ALA A 52 0.45 -17.67 -6.94
C ALA A 52 1.16 -16.33 -7.19
N PHE A 53 2.13 -16.28 -8.10
CA PHE A 53 2.81 -15.05 -8.50
C PHE A 53 1.86 -14.04 -9.18
N VAL A 54 1.05 -14.51 -10.14
CA VAL A 54 0.08 -13.64 -10.86
C VAL A 54 -1.01 -13.12 -9.91
N LEU A 55 -1.57 -13.98 -9.07
CA LEU A 55 -2.58 -13.56 -8.09
C LEU A 55 -1.99 -12.66 -7.00
N GLY A 56 -0.76 -12.95 -6.55
CA GLY A 56 -0.03 -12.16 -5.57
C GLY A 56 0.28 -10.75 -6.06
N SER A 57 0.77 -10.62 -7.30
CA SER A 57 1.04 -9.31 -7.92
C SER A 57 -0.25 -8.50 -8.14
N LEU A 58 -1.34 -9.14 -8.56
CA LEU A 58 -2.65 -8.47 -8.69
C LEU A 58 -3.18 -8.00 -7.32
N THR A 59 -3.01 -8.81 -6.29
CA THR A 59 -3.37 -8.44 -4.91
C THR A 59 -2.52 -7.27 -4.39
N ALA A 60 -1.22 -7.26 -4.69
CA ALA A 60 -0.34 -6.15 -4.34
C ALA A 60 -0.76 -4.84 -5.04
N PHE A 61 -1.17 -4.91 -6.31
CA PHE A 61 -1.70 -3.76 -7.05
C PHE A 61 -3.00 -3.22 -6.43
N LEU A 62 -3.96 -4.10 -6.11
CA LEU A 62 -5.18 -3.71 -5.40
C LEU A 62 -4.87 -3.07 -4.04
N THR A 63 -3.83 -3.57 -3.36
CA THR A 63 -3.37 -3.03 -2.08
C THR A 63 -2.91 -1.59 -2.20
N ALA A 64 -2.12 -1.30 -3.23
CA ALA A 64 -1.70 0.06 -3.52
C ALA A 64 -2.90 0.96 -3.84
N PHE A 65 -3.82 0.49 -4.67
CA PHE A 65 -4.99 1.29 -5.04
C PHE A 65 -5.85 1.68 -3.83
N TYR A 66 -6.20 0.73 -2.95
CA TYR A 66 -7.03 1.07 -1.79
C TYR A 66 -6.28 1.94 -0.79
N SER A 67 -4.97 1.75 -0.63
CA SER A 67 -4.15 2.53 0.31
C SER A 67 -4.07 3.99 -0.13
N PHE A 68 -3.90 4.23 -1.43
CA PHE A 68 -3.92 5.58 -1.99
C PHE A 68 -5.30 6.24 -1.81
N ARG A 69 -6.38 5.50 -2.07
CA ARG A 69 -7.76 5.96 -1.84
C ARG A 69 -8.00 6.35 -0.38
N LEU A 70 -7.45 5.59 0.58
CA LEU A 70 -7.59 5.88 2.00
C LEU A 70 -6.95 7.23 2.35
N ILE A 71 -5.70 7.44 1.92
CA ILE A 71 -4.98 8.70 2.16
C ILE A 71 -5.73 9.88 1.54
N SER A 72 -6.23 9.73 0.32
CA SER A 72 -6.95 10.81 -0.37
C SER A 72 -8.24 11.17 0.37
N LEU A 73 -8.98 10.18 0.88
CA LEU A 73 -10.21 10.44 1.62
C LEU A 73 -9.96 11.06 3.00
N VAL A 74 -8.94 10.61 3.73
CA VAL A 74 -8.68 11.07 5.11
C VAL A 74 -8.07 12.47 5.12
N PHE A 75 -7.13 12.74 4.22
CA PHE A 75 -6.30 13.94 4.29
C PHE A 75 -6.64 14.98 3.23
N LEU A 76 -6.84 14.56 1.97
CA LEU A 76 -6.99 15.48 0.83
C LEU A 76 -8.44 15.94 0.60
N THR A 77 -9.44 15.14 0.99
CA THR A 77 -10.85 15.48 0.80
C THR A 77 -11.31 16.59 1.75
N SER A 78 -12.32 17.38 1.34
CA SER A 78 -12.88 18.44 2.19
C SER A 78 -13.48 17.88 3.50
N PRO A 79 -13.37 18.61 4.62
CA PRO A 79 -13.91 18.17 5.91
C PRO A 79 -15.40 17.90 5.83
N ASN A 80 -15.74 16.61 5.91
CA ASN A 80 -17.12 16.11 5.85
C ASN A 80 -17.70 15.85 7.26
N GLY A 81 -17.17 16.53 8.27
CA GLY A 81 -17.69 16.46 9.65
C GLY A 81 -18.79 17.49 9.82
N GLY A 82 -19.94 17.08 10.37
CA GLY A 82 -20.91 18.03 10.91
C GLY A 82 -20.23 18.90 11.97
N LYS A 83 -20.59 20.19 11.98
CA LYS A 83 -20.07 21.20 12.92
C LYS A 83 -20.07 20.70 14.36
#